data_AF-A0A0D2HA21-F1
#
_entry.id   AF-A0A0D2HA21-F1
#
_cell.length_a   1.000
_cell.length_b   1.000
_cell.length_c   1.000
_cell.angle_alpha   90.00
_cell.angle_beta   90.00
_cell.angle_gamma   90.00
#
_symmetry.space_group_name_H-M   'P 1'
#
loop_
_entity.id
_entity.type
_entity.pdbx_description
1 polymer ?
#
loop_
_entity_poly.entity_id
_entity_poly.type
_entity_poly.pdbx_seq_one_letter_code
_entity_poly.pdbx_strand_id
1 'polypeptide(L)'
;MSQKHSENLVVSEIKDFQRFRHIHWRAPTIMGVGFLGGVILMAAHHALYQSLGGNPPDSALLQLWAIRAGTALAFLSKLCLAIATGVAYDHIVKSTGAQFVTASLKLEAWMPALRSMQGTPQDTRVRQQMNMQAVMESFVMMIGGPITYSRDISFPTINSVYALGMNQALFPAQPGLDQTALTLRQARQNEMLFQNITLSMRYRVVSGSTGNDQTTATALRQRFESQFVYDPRALLAAYGLGAFFALACVLLGVHALLHNGASYTSSFSTIVRVTRDPALSRLIADEGDLQGAEPVPKHIRRAEVRLGRSARSVTTAPSYSSSWI
;
A
#
# COMPACT_ATOMS: atom_id res chain seq x y z
N MET A 1 -7.52 30.96 59.56
CA MET A 1 -6.96 30.90 58.18
C MET A 1 -7.17 29.53 57.49
N SER A 2 -7.25 28.40 58.23
CA SER A 2 -7.46 27.06 57.65
C SER A 2 -8.82 26.84 56.96
N GLN A 3 -9.91 27.42 57.47
CA GLN A 3 -11.26 27.12 56.99
C GLN A 3 -11.54 27.67 55.57
N LYS A 4 -11.01 28.86 55.25
CA LYS A 4 -11.10 29.45 53.91
C LYS A 4 -10.28 28.67 52.88
N HIS A 5 -9.17 28.06 53.32
CA HIS A 5 -8.37 27.19 52.46
C HIS A 5 -9.10 25.89 52.14
N SER A 6 -9.75 25.25 53.14
CA SER A 6 -10.55 24.04 52.91
C SER A 6 -11.78 24.28 52.03
N GLU A 7 -12.49 25.40 52.20
CA GLU A 7 -13.62 25.75 51.33
C GLU A 7 -13.18 25.97 49.88
N ASN A 8 -12.08 26.69 49.67
CA ASN A 8 -11.54 26.91 48.33
C ASN A 8 -11.10 25.58 47.67
N LEU A 9 -10.51 24.66 48.45
CA LEU A 9 -10.06 23.36 47.95
C LEU A 9 -11.25 22.46 47.55
N VAL A 10 -12.30 22.43 48.37
CA VAL A 10 -13.54 21.69 48.07
C VAL A 10 -14.24 22.28 46.84
N VAL A 11 -14.31 23.61 46.72
CA VAL A 11 -14.92 24.26 45.54
C VAL A 11 -14.09 24.00 44.27
N SER A 12 -12.75 23.98 44.35
CA SER A 12 -11.93 23.60 43.20
C SER A 12 -12.10 22.13 42.82
N GLU A 13 -12.13 21.21 43.79
CA GLU A 13 -12.39 19.80 43.51
C GLU A 13 -13.77 19.59 42.89
N ILE A 14 -14.82 20.23 43.43
CA ILE A 14 -16.17 20.15 42.85
C ILE A 14 -16.18 20.68 41.41
N LYS A 15 -15.49 21.80 41.13
CA LYS A 15 -15.37 22.33 39.77
C LYS A 15 -14.62 21.37 38.84
N ASP A 16 -13.55 20.74 39.31
CA ASP A 16 -12.80 19.74 38.54
C ASP A 16 -13.65 18.48 38.28
N PHE A 17 -14.38 17.98 39.29
CA PHE A 17 -15.32 16.87 39.13
C PHE A 17 -16.46 17.20 38.14
N GLN A 18 -17.00 18.43 38.17
CA GLN A 18 -17.99 18.88 37.19
C GLN A 18 -17.38 19.00 35.78
N ARG A 19 -16.12 19.45 35.65
CA ARG A 19 -15.38 19.54 34.38
C ARG A 19 -15.19 18.17 33.72
N PHE A 20 -14.87 17.12 34.50
CA PHE A 20 -14.74 15.76 33.95
C PHE A 20 -16.08 15.10 33.59
N ARG A 21 -17.21 15.58 34.14
CA ARG A 21 -18.54 14.99 33.90
C ARG A 21 -19.05 15.15 32.46
N HIS A 22 -18.51 16.11 31.71
CA HIS A 22 -18.91 16.38 30.32
C HIS A 22 -17.99 15.74 29.26
N ILE A 23 -16.96 14.98 29.67
CA ILE A 23 -16.10 14.27 28.72
C ILE A 23 -16.83 13.00 28.24
N HIS A 24 -17.31 13.01 27.00
CA HIS A 24 -17.88 11.80 26.40
C HIS A 24 -16.75 10.80 26.07
N TRP A 25 -16.75 9.67 26.78
CA TRP A 25 -15.72 8.62 26.69
C TRP A 25 -15.52 8.04 25.29
N ARG A 26 -16.46 8.19 24.36
CA ARG A 26 -16.36 7.60 23.01
C ARG A 26 -15.07 7.96 22.29
N ALA A 27 -14.61 9.20 22.34
CA ALA A 27 -13.37 9.59 21.68
C ALA A 27 -12.14 8.91 22.32
N PRO A 28 -11.91 9.00 23.64
CA PRO A 28 -10.92 8.18 24.35
C PRO A 28 -11.01 6.69 24.04
N THR A 29 -12.22 6.12 24.04
CA THR A 29 -12.42 4.69 23.80
C THR A 29 -12.02 4.32 22.37
N ILE A 30 -12.38 5.11 21.36
CA ILE A 30 -11.96 4.86 19.98
C ILE A 30 -10.45 5.01 19.82
N MET A 31 -9.83 6.03 20.42
CA MET A 31 -8.38 6.21 20.42
C MET A 31 -7.68 5.00 21.06
N GLY A 32 -8.11 4.60 22.26
CA GLY A 32 -7.52 3.49 23.02
C GLY A 32 -7.74 2.13 22.36
N VAL A 33 -8.97 1.81 21.93
CA VAL A 33 -9.29 0.56 21.24
C VAL A 33 -8.58 0.48 19.89
N GLY A 34 -8.52 1.58 19.14
CA GLY A 34 -7.78 1.65 17.88
C GLY A 34 -6.27 1.42 18.09
N PHE A 35 -5.68 2.06 19.09
CA PHE A 35 -4.27 1.87 19.41
C PHE A 35 -3.95 0.44 19.85
N LEU A 36 -4.70 -0.08 20.85
CA LEU A 36 -4.52 -1.44 21.36
C LEU A 36 -4.80 -2.49 20.29
N GLY A 37 -5.86 -2.33 19.50
CA GLY A 37 -6.16 -3.19 18.36
C GLY A 37 -5.03 -3.20 17.33
N GLY A 38 -4.43 -2.03 17.06
CA GLY A 38 -3.24 -1.91 16.23
C GLY A 38 -2.07 -2.74 16.78
N VAL A 39 -1.73 -2.58 18.07
CA VAL A 39 -0.62 -3.30 18.72
C VAL A 39 -0.86 -4.82 18.74
N ILE A 40 -2.08 -5.27 19.02
CA ILE A 40 -2.45 -6.69 19.01
C ILE A 40 -2.25 -7.29 17.61
N LEU A 41 -2.66 -6.58 16.56
CA LEU A 41 -2.47 -7.02 15.18
C LEU A 41 -0.98 -7.09 14.78
N MET A 42 -0.14 -6.18 15.30
CA MET A 42 1.31 -6.24 15.11
C MET A 42 1.91 -7.47 15.78
N ALA A 43 1.50 -7.76 17.02
CA ALA A 43 1.93 -8.95 17.74
C ALA A 43 1.46 -10.23 17.05
N ALA A 44 0.23 -10.26 16.51
CA ALA A 44 -0.26 -11.36 15.70
C ALA A 44 0.56 -11.55 14.42
N HIS A 45 0.98 -10.45 13.77
CA HIS A 45 1.86 -10.52 12.60
C HIS A 45 3.25 -11.05 12.94
N HIS A 46 3.82 -10.61 14.07
CA HIS A 46 5.07 -11.14 14.61
C HIS A 46 4.97 -12.65 14.88
N ALA A 47 3.92 -13.09 15.59
CA ALA A 47 3.70 -14.50 15.92
C ALA A 47 3.48 -15.36 14.67
N LEU A 48 2.71 -14.87 13.69
CA LEU A 48 2.51 -15.57 12.42
C LEU A 48 3.85 -15.83 11.71
N TYR A 49 4.69 -14.80 11.56
CA TYR A 49 5.97 -14.95 10.88
C TYR A 49 7.00 -15.72 11.70
N GLN A 50 6.96 -15.62 13.03
CA GLN A 50 7.77 -16.47 13.89
C GLN A 50 7.40 -17.95 13.73
N SER A 51 6.11 -18.27 13.57
CA SER A 51 5.66 -19.65 13.34
C SER A 51 6.02 -20.21 11.95
N LEU A 52 6.13 -19.33 10.96
CA LEU A 52 6.49 -19.70 9.58
C LEU A 52 8.01 -19.72 9.35
N GLY A 53 8.77 -18.96 10.15
CA GLY A 53 10.20 -18.79 9.99
C GLY A 53 10.96 -20.12 10.05
N GLY A 54 11.81 -20.36 9.06
CA GLY A 54 12.63 -21.57 8.96
C GLY A 54 11.93 -22.79 8.34
N ASN A 55 10.61 -22.76 8.17
CA ASN A 55 9.89 -23.84 7.47
C ASN A 55 9.91 -23.58 5.95
N PRO A 56 10.21 -24.60 5.12
CA PRO A 56 9.92 -24.51 3.70
C PRO A 56 8.40 -24.45 3.49
N PRO A 57 7.89 -23.66 2.54
CA PRO A 57 6.47 -23.70 2.19
C PRO A 57 6.13 -25.04 1.54
N ASP A 58 5.32 -25.86 2.20
CA ASP A 58 4.83 -27.16 1.67
C ASP A 58 4.15 -27.03 0.30
N SER A 59 3.61 -25.85 -0.02
CA SER A 59 3.03 -25.54 -1.32
C SER A 59 3.12 -24.05 -1.67
N ALA A 60 3.13 -23.75 -2.97
CA ALA A 60 3.03 -22.37 -3.46
C ALA A 60 1.75 -21.66 -2.99
N LEU A 61 0.68 -22.43 -2.74
CA LEU A 61 -0.58 -21.91 -2.21
C LEU A 61 -0.43 -21.42 -0.77
N LEU A 62 0.22 -22.21 0.09
CA LEU A 62 0.51 -21.81 1.47
C LEU A 62 1.40 -20.57 1.49
N GLN A 63 2.41 -20.52 0.62
CA GLN A 63 3.27 -19.34 0.48
C GLN A 63 2.47 -18.08 0.13
N LEU A 64 1.58 -18.18 -0.85
CA LEU A 64 0.76 -17.04 -1.28
C LEU A 64 -0.19 -16.57 -0.18
N TRP A 65 -0.84 -17.48 0.54
CA TRP A 65 -1.73 -17.11 1.63
C TRP A 65 -1.00 -16.57 2.86
N ALA A 66 0.20 -17.05 3.17
CA ALA A 66 1.05 -16.48 4.22
C ALA A 66 1.42 -15.02 3.91
N ILE A 67 1.80 -14.72 2.67
CA ILE A 67 2.09 -13.35 2.21
C ILE A 67 0.83 -12.48 2.29
N ARG A 68 -0.33 -12.99 1.83
CA ARG A 68 -1.61 -12.27 1.91
C ARG A 68 -2.03 -11.98 3.34
N ALA A 69 -1.90 -12.95 4.24
CA ALA A 69 -2.24 -12.80 5.64
C ALA A 69 -1.34 -11.75 6.32
N GLY A 70 -0.02 -11.80 6.10
CA GLY A 70 0.90 -10.79 6.63
C GLY A 70 0.63 -9.40 6.07
N THR A 71 0.36 -9.30 4.76
CA THR A 71 -0.04 -8.05 4.12
C THR A 71 -1.33 -7.50 4.73
N ALA A 72 -2.34 -8.34 4.95
CA ALA A 72 -3.60 -7.95 5.58
C ALA A 72 -3.41 -7.47 7.02
N LEU A 73 -2.64 -8.18 7.84
CA LEU A 73 -2.32 -7.75 9.22
C LEU A 73 -1.57 -6.42 9.25
N ALA A 74 -0.67 -6.18 8.30
CA ALA A 74 0.04 -4.91 8.16
C ALA A 74 -0.89 -3.76 7.76
N PHE A 75 -1.81 -3.98 6.81
CA PHE A 75 -2.81 -2.97 6.46
C PHE A 75 -3.78 -2.69 7.60
N LEU A 76 -4.26 -3.72 8.29
CA LEU A 76 -5.24 -3.58 9.35
C LEU A 76 -4.65 -2.90 10.59
N SER A 77 -3.43 -3.27 11.00
CA SER A 77 -2.73 -2.59 12.11
C SER A 77 -2.49 -1.10 11.81
N LYS A 78 -2.04 -0.77 10.59
CA LYS A 78 -1.89 0.62 10.13
C LYS A 78 -3.22 1.37 10.13
N LEU A 79 -4.31 0.74 9.69
CA LEU A 79 -5.64 1.34 9.71
C LEU A 79 -6.09 1.65 11.13
N CYS A 80 -5.92 0.72 12.07
CA CYS A 80 -6.25 0.91 13.48
C CYS A 80 -5.45 2.06 14.10
N LEU A 81 -4.14 2.14 13.82
CA LEU A 81 -3.32 3.28 14.25
C LEU A 81 -3.72 4.59 13.59
N ALA A 82 -4.05 4.58 12.29
CA ALA A 82 -4.50 5.76 11.56
C ALA A 82 -5.83 6.29 12.11
N ILE A 83 -6.76 5.41 12.51
CA ILE A 83 -8.00 5.80 13.18
C ILE A 83 -7.70 6.40 14.55
N ALA A 84 -6.85 5.76 15.36
CA ALA A 84 -6.49 6.25 16.69
C ALA A 84 -5.82 7.63 16.64
N THR A 85 -4.81 7.77 15.77
CA THR A 85 -4.09 9.03 15.55
C THR A 85 -4.95 10.07 14.87
N GLY A 86 -5.84 9.68 13.95
CA GLY A 86 -6.78 10.57 13.28
C GLY A 86 -7.80 11.18 14.24
N VAL A 87 -8.38 10.38 15.15
CA VAL A 87 -9.30 10.88 16.19
C VAL A 87 -8.56 11.78 17.20
N ALA A 88 -7.30 11.45 17.52
CA ALA A 88 -6.44 12.28 18.37
C ALA A 88 -6.09 13.63 17.70
N TYR A 89 -5.69 13.60 16.43
CA TYR A 89 -5.39 14.79 15.65
C TYR A 89 -6.62 15.65 15.43
N ASP A 90 -7.78 15.04 15.16
CA ASP A 90 -9.06 15.74 15.06
C ASP A 90 -9.40 16.52 16.34
N HIS A 91 -9.10 15.96 17.52
CA HIS A 91 -9.21 16.69 18.80
C HIS A 91 -8.25 17.89 18.89
N ILE A 92 -7.03 17.76 18.34
CA ILE A 92 -6.04 18.85 18.32
C ILE A 92 -6.44 19.92 17.29
N VAL A 93 -6.77 19.55 16.05
CA VAL A 93 -7.09 20.50 14.98
C VAL A 93 -8.41 21.21 15.21
N LYS A 94 -9.42 20.55 15.78
CA LYS A 94 -10.66 21.24 16.15
C LYS A 94 -10.43 22.28 17.24
N SER A 95 -9.35 22.18 18.02
CA SER A 95 -8.94 23.26 18.91
C SER A 95 -8.30 24.45 18.17
N THR A 96 -7.75 24.26 16.96
CA THR A 96 -6.98 25.27 16.22
C THR A 96 -7.60 25.78 14.91
N GLY A 97 -8.69 25.17 14.41
CA GLY A 97 -9.62 25.81 13.45
C GLY A 97 -9.16 26.00 11.99
N ALA A 98 -8.08 25.35 11.53
CA ALA A 98 -7.59 25.54 10.16
C ALA A 98 -7.68 24.26 9.30
N GLN A 99 -8.31 24.36 8.12
CA GLN A 99 -8.31 23.33 7.07
C GLN A 99 -7.85 23.97 5.75
N PHE A 100 -6.80 23.41 5.15
CA PHE A 100 -6.31 23.79 3.81
C PHE A 100 -6.53 22.60 2.86
N VAL A 101 -7.25 22.83 1.76
CA VAL A 101 -7.51 21.83 0.73
C VAL A 101 -6.75 22.21 -0.53
N THR A 102 -5.89 21.33 -1.02
CA THR A 102 -5.20 21.52 -2.30
C THR A 102 -5.27 20.21 -3.09
N ALA A 103 -5.86 20.29 -4.29
CA ALA A 103 -5.90 19.20 -5.25
C ALA A 103 -4.64 19.26 -6.14
N SER A 104 -4.02 18.11 -6.37
CA SER A 104 -2.89 17.97 -7.30
C SER A 104 -3.26 17.00 -8.41
N LEU A 105 -3.09 17.45 -9.67
CA LEU A 105 -3.23 16.62 -10.86
C LEU A 105 -1.93 15.82 -11.05
N LYS A 106 -2.03 14.49 -11.18
CA LYS A 106 -0.92 13.64 -11.59
C LYS A 106 -1.22 13.07 -12.98
N LEU A 107 -0.40 13.42 -13.96
CA LEU A 107 -0.45 12.83 -15.30
C LEU A 107 0.28 11.48 -15.27
N GLU A 108 -0.43 10.41 -15.60
CA GLU A 108 0.14 9.05 -15.63
C GLU A 108 0.60 8.64 -17.04
N ALA A 109 1.80 8.05 -17.05
CA ALA A 109 2.35 7.07 -17.98
C ALA A 109 2.62 7.44 -19.45
N TRP A 110 3.91 7.46 -19.78
CA TRP A 110 4.43 7.32 -21.15
C TRP A 110 4.33 5.86 -21.60
N MET A 111 3.71 5.61 -22.75
CA MET A 111 3.74 4.30 -23.39
C MET A 111 4.91 4.24 -24.40
N PRO A 112 5.74 3.20 -24.39
CA PRO A 112 6.80 3.03 -25.38
C PRO A 112 6.19 2.80 -26.77
N ALA A 113 6.60 3.63 -27.73
CA ALA A 113 6.15 3.51 -29.11
C ALA A 113 6.76 2.27 -29.77
N LEU A 114 5.91 1.40 -30.32
CA LEU A 114 6.29 0.34 -31.24
C LEU A 114 6.65 0.98 -32.58
N ARG A 115 7.88 0.81 -33.07
CA ARG A 115 8.23 1.16 -34.45
C ARG A 115 7.86 -0.02 -35.36
N SER A 116 6.89 0.18 -36.24
CA SER A 116 6.63 -0.72 -37.36
C SER A 116 7.48 -0.31 -38.57
N MET A 117 7.93 -1.29 -39.36
CA MET A 117 8.50 -1.03 -40.69
C MET A 117 7.36 -0.76 -41.67
N GLN A 118 7.43 0.35 -42.40
CA GLN A 118 6.49 0.69 -43.47
C GLN A 118 7.03 0.18 -44.81
N GLY A 119 6.21 -0.57 -45.57
CA GLY A 119 6.56 -1.08 -46.89
C GLY A 119 5.99 -2.47 -47.17
N THR A 120 6.07 -2.90 -48.42
CA THR A 120 5.64 -4.23 -48.89
C THR A 120 6.84 -5.17 -49.04
N PRO A 121 6.67 -6.50 -48.93
CA PRO A 121 7.77 -7.47 -49.13
C PRO A 121 8.52 -7.36 -50.48
N GLN A 122 7.91 -6.70 -51.46
CA GLN A 122 8.41 -6.46 -52.81
C GLN A 122 9.39 -5.27 -52.84
N ASP A 123 9.31 -4.36 -51.87
CA ASP A 123 10.24 -3.24 -51.74
C ASP A 123 11.64 -3.79 -51.47
N THR A 124 12.61 -3.38 -52.29
CA THR A 124 14.00 -3.85 -52.20
C THR A 124 14.59 -3.66 -50.81
N ARG A 125 14.24 -2.56 -50.12
CA ARG A 125 14.68 -2.29 -48.74
C ARG A 125 14.08 -3.26 -47.72
N VAL A 126 12.78 -3.53 -47.81
CA VAL A 126 12.09 -4.50 -46.93
C VAL A 126 12.65 -5.89 -47.16
N ARG A 127 12.82 -6.30 -48.42
CA ARG A 127 13.41 -7.59 -48.77
C ARG A 127 14.84 -7.74 -48.26
N GLN A 128 15.65 -6.68 -48.35
CA GLN A 128 17.02 -6.68 -47.82
C GLN A 128 17.03 -6.82 -46.29
N GLN A 129 16.13 -6.12 -45.60
CA GLN A 129 15.98 -6.23 -44.14
C GLN A 129 15.47 -7.60 -43.71
N MET A 130 14.48 -8.17 -44.40
CA MET A 130 13.97 -9.53 -44.14
C MET A 130 15.06 -10.58 -44.38
N ASN A 131 15.86 -10.46 -45.45
CA ASN A 131 16.98 -11.36 -45.70
C ASN A 131 18.05 -11.24 -44.61
N MET A 132 18.38 -10.03 -44.17
CA MET A 132 19.29 -9.81 -43.04
C MET A 132 18.71 -10.40 -41.75
N GLN A 133 17.42 -10.23 -41.49
CA GLN A 133 16.74 -10.80 -40.34
C GLN A 133 16.77 -12.33 -40.37
N ALA A 134 16.48 -12.96 -41.51
CA ALA A 134 16.53 -14.41 -41.65
C ALA A 134 17.94 -14.97 -41.41
N VAL A 135 18.98 -14.27 -41.88
CA VAL A 135 20.37 -14.63 -41.59
C VAL A 135 20.66 -14.45 -40.10
N MET A 136 20.28 -13.33 -39.49
CA MET A 136 20.44 -13.09 -38.05
C MET A 136 19.71 -14.15 -37.22
N GLU A 137 18.50 -14.54 -37.61
CA GLU A 137 17.69 -15.53 -36.91
C GLU A 137 18.28 -16.94 -37.06
N SER A 138 18.77 -17.29 -38.25
CA SER A 138 19.51 -18.55 -38.47
C SER A 138 20.77 -18.61 -37.59
N PHE A 139 21.48 -17.50 -37.46
CA PHE A 139 22.62 -17.38 -36.57
C PHE A 139 22.22 -17.56 -35.10
N VAL A 140 21.14 -16.91 -34.65
CA VAL A 140 20.59 -17.06 -33.30
C VAL A 140 20.22 -18.52 -33.02
N MET A 141 19.61 -19.21 -33.99
CA MET A 141 19.25 -20.62 -33.88
C MET A 141 20.47 -21.53 -33.84
N MET A 142 21.54 -21.22 -34.57
CA MET A 142 22.77 -22.02 -34.56
C MET A 142 23.53 -21.88 -33.22
N ILE A 143 23.49 -20.70 -32.60
CA ILE A 143 24.11 -20.48 -31.28
C ILE A 143 23.14 -20.76 -30.11
N GLY A 144 21.91 -21.16 -30.40
CA GLY A 144 20.86 -21.39 -29.42
C GLY A 144 20.32 -22.81 -29.51
N GLY A 145 20.52 -23.60 -28.45
CA GLY A 145 20.02 -24.98 -28.40
C GLY A 145 19.10 -25.20 -27.20
N PRO A 146 18.09 -26.07 -27.30
CA PRO A 146 17.39 -26.54 -26.13
C PRO A 146 18.30 -27.50 -25.34
N ILE A 147 18.38 -27.28 -24.03
CA ILE A 147 18.86 -28.31 -23.10
C ILE A 147 17.64 -29.03 -22.55
N THR A 148 17.66 -30.36 -22.64
CA THR A 148 16.62 -31.24 -22.15
C THR A 148 17.12 -31.95 -20.91
N TYR A 149 16.61 -31.62 -19.73
CA TYR A 149 16.96 -32.30 -18.49
C TYR A 149 15.70 -32.85 -17.78
N SER A 150 15.81 -34.06 -17.23
CA SER A 150 14.76 -34.67 -16.41
C SER A 150 14.81 -34.11 -14.98
N ARG A 151 13.68 -33.59 -14.48
CA ARG A 151 13.59 -33.09 -13.10
C ARG A 151 13.46 -34.23 -12.09
N ASP A 152 12.74 -35.28 -12.50
CA ASP A 152 12.28 -36.44 -11.72
C ASP A 152 11.71 -37.50 -12.68
N ILE A 153 11.57 -38.76 -12.25
CA ILE A 153 11.07 -39.90 -13.06
C ILE A 153 9.66 -39.62 -13.64
N SER A 154 8.92 -38.70 -13.01
CA SER A 154 7.50 -38.45 -13.29
C SER A 154 7.16 -37.14 -14.00
N PHE A 155 8.13 -36.25 -14.30
CA PHE A 155 7.84 -34.97 -14.98
C PHE A 155 8.65 -34.81 -16.26
N PRO A 156 8.00 -34.67 -17.44
CA PRO A 156 8.70 -34.62 -18.71
C PRO A 156 9.42 -33.27 -18.83
N THR A 157 10.75 -33.35 -18.83
CA THR A 157 11.69 -32.45 -19.52
C THR A 157 11.33 -30.99 -19.68
N ILE A 158 12.11 -30.11 -19.03
CA ILE A 158 12.06 -28.67 -19.29
C ILE A 158 13.04 -28.34 -20.40
N ASN A 159 12.52 -27.80 -21.50
CA ASN A 159 13.31 -27.21 -22.57
C ASN A 159 13.71 -25.79 -22.17
N SER A 160 14.99 -25.56 -21.90
CA SER A 160 15.53 -24.21 -21.77
C SER A 160 16.38 -23.90 -23.00
N VAL A 161 16.08 -22.82 -23.71
CA VAL A 161 16.92 -22.33 -24.81
C VAL A 161 18.06 -21.54 -24.20
N TYR A 162 19.24 -22.14 -24.15
CA TYR A 162 20.46 -21.38 -23.83
C TYR A 162 21.01 -20.81 -25.13
N ALA A 163 20.94 -19.49 -25.27
CA ALA A 163 21.77 -18.80 -26.24
C ALA A 163 23.21 -18.83 -25.73
N LEU A 164 24.17 -19.25 -26.56
CA LEU A 164 25.62 -19.12 -26.32
C LEU A 164 26.00 -17.69 -25.90
N GLY A 165 25.21 -16.68 -26.32
CA GLY A 165 25.26 -15.29 -25.86
C GLY A 165 25.31 -15.10 -24.33
N MET A 166 24.79 -16.05 -23.55
CA MET A 166 24.80 -16.01 -22.08
C MET A 166 25.90 -16.87 -21.45
N ASN A 167 26.69 -17.58 -22.24
CA ASN A 167 27.78 -18.40 -21.72
C ASN A 167 28.92 -17.50 -21.25
N GLN A 168 29.22 -17.51 -19.95
CA GLN A 168 30.33 -16.76 -19.36
C GLN A 168 31.69 -17.11 -19.97
N ALA A 169 31.84 -18.29 -20.58
CA ALA A 169 33.07 -18.66 -21.28
C ALA A 169 33.27 -17.88 -22.60
N LEU A 170 32.17 -17.50 -23.29
CA LEU A 170 32.24 -16.68 -24.50
C LEU A 170 32.40 -15.19 -24.16
N PHE A 171 31.78 -14.75 -23.06
CA PHE A 171 31.80 -13.37 -22.61
C PHE A 171 32.22 -13.26 -21.14
N PRO A 172 33.51 -13.44 -20.84
CA PRO A 172 33.98 -13.35 -19.46
C PRO A 172 33.79 -11.92 -18.95
N ALA A 173 33.13 -11.80 -17.78
CA ALA A 173 33.03 -10.55 -17.06
C ALA A 173 34.43 -10.01 -16.80
N GLN A 174 34.69 -8.78 -17.25
CA GLN A 174 35.96 -8.09 -16.97
C GLN A 174 35.70 -7.06 -15.87
N PRO A 175 36.43 -7.13 -14.74
CA PRO A 175 36.38 -6.10 -13.71
C PRO A 175 36.75 -4.72 -14.29
N GLY A 176 36.04 -3.67 -13.86
CA GLY A 176 36.37 -2.28 -14.21
C GLY A 176 35.74 -1.73 -15.49
N LEU A 177 34.85 -2.47 -16.17
CA LEU A 177 34.06 -1.93 -17.29
C LEU A 177 32.67 -1.51 -16.82
N ASP A 178 32.25 -0.31 -17.22
CA ASP A 178 30.88 0.15 -17.06
C ASP A 178 29.91 -0.62 -17.97
N GLN A 179 28.61 -0.57 -17.66
CA GLN A 179 27.55 -1.27 -18.41
C GLN A 179 27.60 -0.99 -19.92
N THR A 180 27.85 0.27 -20.32
CA THR A 180 27.96 0.66 -21.74
C THR A 180 29.17 0.01 -22.40
N ALA A 181 30.31 -0.03 -21.72
CA ALA A 181 31.53 -0.62 -22.26
C ALA A 181 31.43 -2.15 -22.37
N LEU A 182 30.78 -2.81 -21.39
CA LEU A 182 30.43 -4.23 -21.45
C LEU A 182 29.51 -4.52 -22.66
N THR A 183 28.49 -3.70 -22.87
CA THR A 183 27.55 -3.86 -24.00
C THR A 183 28.26 -3.70 -25.35
N LEU A 184 29.14 -2.70 -25.47
CA LEU A 184 29.89 -2.47 -26.70
C LEU A 184 30.90 -3.58 -26.98
N ARG A 185 31.55 -4.10 -25.93
CA ARG A 185 32.46 -5.24 -26.02
C ARG A 185 31.71 -6.50 -26.47
N GLN A 186 30.56 -6.78 -25.87
CA GLN A 186 29.67 -7.88 -26.25
C GLN A 186 29.29 -7.78 -27.73
N ALA A 187 28.90 -6.59 -28.20
CA ALA A 187 28.52 -6.36 -29.59
C ALA A 187 29.67 -6.68 -30.56
N ARG A 188 30.89 -6.21 -30.26
CA ARG A 188 32.07 -6.52 -31.09
C ARG A 188 32.43 -8.00 -31.07
N GLN A 189 32.36 -8.65 -29.91
CA GLN A 189 32.65 -10.08 -29.81
C GLN A 189 31.64 -10.92 -30.58
N ASN A 190 30.36 -10.54 -30.53
CA ASN A 190 29.32 -11.14 -31.36
C ASN A 190 29.59 -10.91 -32.85
N GLU A 191 29.94 -9.70 -33.26
CA GLU A 191 30.28 -9.37 -34.65
C GLU A 191 31.47 -10.21 -35.17
N MET A 192 32.55 -10.29 -34.38
CA MET A 192 33.72 -11.11 -34.71
C MET A 192 33.35 -12.60 -34.78
N LEU A 193 32.52 -13.09 -33.85
CA LEU A 193 32.01 -14.45 -33.87
C LEU A 193 31.19 -14.72 -35.13
N PHE A 194 30.26 -13.82 -35.48
CA PHE A 194 29.47 -13.93 -36.70
C PHE A 194 30.35 -13.94 -37.93
N GLN A 195 31.32 -13.03 -38.04
CA GLN A 195 32.27 -13.01 -39.15
C GLN A 195 33.04 -14.32 -39.27
N ASN A 196 33.61 -14.83 -38.17
CA ASN A 196 34.37 -16.07 -38.17
C ASN A 196 33.51 -17.28 -38.55
N ILE A 197 32.25 -17.32 -38.10
CA ILE A 197 31.34 -18.40 -38.48
C ILE A 197 30.92 -18.28 -39.95
N THR A 198 30.59 -17.08 -40.43
CA THR A 198 30.28 -16.86 -41.85
C THR A 198 31.45 -17.30 -42.74
N LEU A 199 32.67 -16.90 -42.41
CA LEU A 199 33.87 -17.31 -43.13
C LEU A 199 34.08 -18.83 -43.05
N SER A 200 33.93 -19.41 -41.86
CA SER A 200 34.02 -20.86 -41.68
C SER A 200 32.97 -21.58 -42.52
N MET A 201 31.71 -21.16 -42.54
CA MET A 201 30.67 -21.79 -43.37
C MET A 201 30.93 -21.62 -44.86
N ARG A 202 31.44 -20.46 -45.30
CA ARG A 202 31.68 -20.18 -46.72
C ARG A 202 32.82 -21.01 -47.30
N TYR A 203 33.88 -21.25 -46.52
CA TYR A 203 35.12 -21.84 -47.02
C TYR A 203 35.43 -23.22 -46.46
N ARG A 204 34.81 -23.64 -45.35
CA ARG A 204 35.02 -24.97 -44.78
C ARG A 204 34.22 -26.00 -45.55
N VAL A 205 34.92 -27.04 -46.03
CA VAL A 205 34.27 -28.28 -46.48
C VAL A 205 33.72 -28.97 -45.23
N VAL A 206 32.42 -28.84 -44.97
CA VAL A 206 31.76 -29.64 -43.93
C VAL A 206 31.70 -31.07 -44.45
N SER A 207 32.41 -32.00 -43.81
CA SER A 207 32.23 -33.42 -44.08
C SER A 207 30.76 -33.76 -43.89
N GLY A 208 30.11 -34.39 -44.88
CA GLY A 208 28.66 -34.65 -44.91
C GLY A 208 28.12 -35.57 -43.80
N SER A 209 28.92 -35.89 -42.78
CA SER A 209 28.47 -36.49 -41.54
C SER A 209 28.25 -35.37 -40.53
N THR A 210 27.00 -34.94 -40.37
CA THR A 210 26.56 -34.47 -39.06
C THR A 210 26.65 -35.69 -38.15
N GLY A 211 27.49 -35.64 -37.11
CA GLY A 211 27.43 -36.63 -36.05
C GLY A 211 26.04 -36.63 -35.39
N ASN A 212 25.82 -37.46 -34.38
CA ASN A 212 24.64 -37.27 -33.54
C ASN A 212 24.66 -35.84 -32.98
N ASP A 213 23.65 -35.03 -33.30
CA ASP A 213 23.51 -33.63 -32.84
C ASP A 213 23.28 -33.53 -31.32
N GLN A 214 23.27 -34.67 -30.62
CA GLN A 214 23.04 -34.80 -29.19
C GLN A 214 24.31 -35.30 -28.51
N THR A 215 24.75 -34.56 -27.50
CA THR A 215 25.88 -34.92 -26.63
C THR A 215 25.44 -34.93 -25.17
N THR A 216 25.97 -35.86 -24.38
CA THR A 216 25.69 -35.98 -22.94
C THR A 216 26.85 -35.38 -22.17
N ALA A 217 26.58 -34.40 -21.30
CA ALA A 217 27.59 -33.76 -20.45
C ALA A 217 27.19 -33.85 -18.96
N THR A 218 28.18 -34.01 -18.09
CA THR A 218 27.97 -33.96 -16.63
C THR A 218 27.56 -32.55 -16.22
N ALA A 219 26.37 -32.40 -15.64
CA ALA A 219 25.85 -31.13 -15.18
C ALA A 219 25.84 -31.05 -13.65
N LEU A 220 26.29 -29.93 -13.09
CA LEU A 220 26.07 -29.59 -11.68
C LEU A 220 24.65 -29.01 -11.54
N ARG A 221 23.81 -29.69 -10.75
CA ARG A 221 22.43 -29.25 -10.49
C ARG A 221 22.37 -28.53 -9.15
N GLN A 222 22.04 -27.24 -9.18
CA GLN A 222 21.67 -26.48 -7.98
C GLN A 222 20.15 -26.33 -7.94
N ARG A 223 19.54 -26.63 -6.79
CA ARG A 223 18.12 -26.35 -6.53
C ARG A 223 18.05 -25.17 -5.59
N PHE A 224 17.31 -24.14 -6.00
CA PHE A 224 16.95 -23.04 -5.14
C PHE A 224 15.54 -23.30 -4.63
N GLU A 225 15.39 -23.36 -3.33
CA GLU A 225 14.09 -23.50 -2.67
C GLU A 225 13.79 -22.21 -1.91
N SER A 226 12.55 -21.73 -2.01
CA SER A 226 12.11 -20.60 -1.23
C SER A 226 11.99 -21.01 0.24
N GLN A 227 12.59 -20.23 1.14
CA GLN A 227 12.44 -20.43 2.57
C GLN A 227 11.90 -19.16 3.20
N PHE A 228 11.04 -19.30 4.22
CA PHE A 228 10.60 -18.16 5.01
C PHE A 228 11.75 -17.70 5.91
N VAL A 229 12.40 -16.61 5.51
CA VAL A 229 13.37 -15.90 6.34
C VAL A 229 12.64 -14.81 7.10
N TYR A 230 12.48 -15.02 8.41
CA TYR A 230 11.89 -14.02 9.28
C TYR A 230 12.99 -13.24 10.02
N ASP A 231 13.07 -11.93 9.79
CA ASP A 231 13.90 -11.02 10.60
C ASP A 231 13.02 -10.24 11.61
N PRO A 232 13.06 -10.60 12.90
CA PRO A 232 12.27 -9.91 13.92
C PRO A 232 12.72 -8.47 14.15
N ARG A 233 14.00 -8.13 13.89
CA ARG A 233 14.54 -6.79 14.18
C ARG A 233 13.97 -5.76 13.22
N ALA A 234 13.92 -6.09 11.93
CA ALA A 234 13.30 -5.24 10.92
C ALA A 234 11.81 -5.00 11.21
N LEU A 235 11.07 -6.06 11.59
CA LEU A 235 9.65 -5.96 11.89
C LEU A 235 9.39 -5.12 13.16
N LEU A 236 10.19 -5.33 14.21
CA LEU A 236 10.12 -4.54 15.45
C LEU A 236 10.51 -3.08 15.23
N ALA A 237 11.50 -2.78 14.38
CA ALA A 237 11.88 -1.41 14.07
C ALA A 237 10.73 -0.66 13.37
N ALA A 238 10.13 -1.27 12.35
CA ALA A 238 9.03 -0.66 11.59
C ALA A 238 7.77 -0.45 12.44
N TYR A 239 7.32 -1.49 13.15
CA TYR A 239 6.13 -1.39 13.99
C TYR A 239 6.36 -0.63 15.28
N GLY A 240 7.52 -0.80 15.92
CA GLY A 240 7.88 -0.10 17.14
C GLY A 240 7.94 1.41 16.92
N LEU A 241 8.53 1.87 15.82
CA LEU A 241 8.56 3.28 15.47
C LEU A 241 7.14 3.82 15.17
N GLY A 242 6.35 3.06 14.41
CA GLY A 242 4.96 3.43 14.12
C GLY A 242 4.08 3.49 15.37
N ALA A 243 4.20 2.50 16.26
CA ALA A 243 3.48 2.44 17.52
C ALA A 243 3.94 3.55 18.49
N PHE A 244 5.23 3.88 18.53
CA PHE A 244 5.75 4.98 19.34
C PHE A 244 5.16 6.33 18.93
N PHE A 245 5.20 6.66 17.64
CA PHE A 245 4.60 7.92 17.16
C PHE A 245 3.08 7.93 17.32
N ALA A 246 2.41 6.79 17.10
CA ALA A 246 0.99 6.68 17.34
C ALA A 246 0.64 6.88 18.82
N LEU A 247 1.43 6.33 19.74
CA LEU A 247 1.29 6.54 21.18
C LEU A 247 1.48 8.02 21.53
N ALA A 248 2.51 8.67 21.00
CA ALA A 248 2.73 10.10 21.22
C ALA A 248 1.54 10.94 20.75
N CYS A 249 1.00 10.67 19.56
CA CYS A 249 -0.21 11.33 19.06
C CYS A 249 -1.43 11.08 19.96
N VAL A 250 -1.64 9.84 20.42
CA VAL A 250 -2.74 9.51 21.34
C VAL A 250 -2.57 10.23 22.67
N LEU A 251 -1.36 10.29 23.23
CA LEU A 251 -1.07 11.03 24.46
C LEU A 251 -1.33 12.52 24.30
N LEU A 252 -0.93 13.12 23.18
CA LEU A 252 -1.25 14.52 22.87
C LEU A 252 -2.76 14.75 22.71
N GLY A 253 -3.48 13.83 22.07
CA GLY A 253 -4.94 13.88 21.95
C GLY A 253 -5.65 13.76 23.30
N VAL A 254 -5.19 12.86 24.17
CA VAL A 254 -5.69 12.71 25.55
C VAL A 254 -5.36 13.95 26.38
N HIS A 255 -4.15 14.48 26.28
CA HIS A 255 -3.76 15.73 26.95
C HIS A 255 -4.64 16.91 26.50
N ALA A 256 -4.90 17.04 25.19
CA ALA A 256 -5.81 18.05 24.65
C ALA A 256 -7.24 17.86 25.17
N LEU A 257 -7.71 16.62 25.29
CA LEU A 257 -9.04 16.32 25.86
C LEU A 257 -9.13 16.70 27.34
N LEU A 258 -8.10 16.37 28.14
CA LEU A 258 -8.05 16.71 29.56
C LEU A 258 -7.97 18.23 29.76
N HIS A 259 -7.22 18.93 28.90
CA HIS A 259 -7.10 20.38 28.95
C HIS A 259 -8.41 21.07 28.50
N ASN A 260 -9.09 20.55 27.48
CA ASN A 260 -10.35 21.13 27.00
C ASN A 260 -11.53 20.79 27.91
N GLY A 261 -11.49 19.66 28.63
CA GLY A 261 -12.58 19.19 29.50
C GLY A 261 -13.86 18.79 28.75
N ALA A 262 -13.85 18.82 27.41
CA ALA A 262 -14.98 18.54 26.55
C ALA A 262 -14.52 18.00 25.18
N SER A 263 -15.40 17.25 24.51
CA SER A 263 -15.21 16.79 23.14
C SER A 263 -16.01 17.65 22.16
N TYR A 264 -15.44 17.99 21.01
CA TYR A 264 -16.08 18.79 19.97
C TYR A 264 -16.15 18.04 18.63
N THR A 265 -17.21 18.26 17.87
CA THR A 265 -17.41 17.68 16.54
C THR A 265 -17.78 18.76 15.52
N SER A 266 -17.61 18.47 14.23
CA SER A 266 -18.03 19.35 13.13
C SER A 266 -19.48 19.10 12.69
N SER A 267 -20.28 18.45 13.54
CA SER A 267 -21.69 18.17 13.25
C SER A 267 -22.49 19.47 13.11
N PHE A 268 -23.52 19.44 12.26
CA PHE A 268 -24.45 20.56 12.09
C PHE A 268 -24.99 21.08 13.42
N SER A 269 -25.30 20.18 14.37
CA SER A 269 -25.77 20.55 15.70
C SER A 269 -24.74 21.37 16.49
N THR A 270 -23.45 21.05 16.39
CA THR A 270 -22.39 21.83 17.05
C THR A 270 -22.31 23.23 16.46
N ILE A 271 -22.37 23.36 15.13
CA ILE A 271 -22.35 24.66 14.45
C ILE A 271 -23.54 25.52 14.89
N VAL A 272 -24.76 24.97 14.91
CA VAL A 272 -25.97 25.69 15.32
C VAL A 272 -25.93 26.12 16.80
N ARG A 273 -25.30 25.32 17.67
CA ARG A 273 -25.16 25.64 19.09
C ARG A 273 -24.17 26.78 19.33
N VAL A 274 -23.08 26.87 18.57
CA VAL A 274 -22.06 27.92 18.73
C VAL A 274 -22.39 29.24 18.03
N THR A 275 -23.29 29.24 17.04
CA THR A 275 -23.68 30.48 16.33
C THR A 275 -24.49 31.46 17.17
N ARG A 276 -25.03 31.03 18.33
CA ARG A 276 -25.81 31.87 19.26
C ARG A 276 -26.93 32.67 18.58
N ASP A 277 -27.65 32.05 17.65
CA ASP A 277 -28.76 32.69 16.94
C ASP A 277 -29.96 32.93 17.90
N PRO A 278 -30.44 34.18 18.04
CA PRO A 278 -31.62 34.50 18.83
C PRO A 278 -32.87 33.67 18.47
N ALA A 279 -33.04 33.24 17.22
CA ALA A 279 -34.15 32.41 16.78
C ALA A 279 -34.16 31.02 17.46
N LEU A 280 -32.98 30.52 17.86
CA LEU A 280 -32.81 29.22 18.53
C LEU A 280 -32.67 29.34 20.05
N SER A 281 -32.71 30.55 20.61
CA SER A 281 -32.57 30.80 22.06
C SER A 281 -33.56 30.01 22.93
N ARG A 282 -34.79 29.79 22.45
CA ARG A 282 -35.78 28.97 23.17
C ARG A 282 -35.44 27.48 23.16
N LEU A 283 -34.77 27.00 22.11
CA LEU A 283 -34.38 25.60 21.98
C LEU A 283 -33.08 25.32 22.76
N ILE A 284 -32.17 26.30 22.80
CA ILE A 284 -30.85 26.20 23.41
C ILE A 284 -30.80 27.17 24.59
N ALA A 285 -31.53 26.83 25.66
CA ALA A 285 -31.72 27.72 26.81
C ALA A 285 -30.55 27.67 27.82
N ASP A 286 -29.82 26.56 27.89
CA ASP A 286 -28.67 26.41 28.78
C ASP A 286 -27.42 27.05 28.15
N GLU A 287 -26.74 27.90 28.90
CA GLU A 287 -25.51 28.57 28.48
C GLU A 287 -24.37 27.56 28.25
N GLY A 288 -24.38 26.43 28.96
CA GLY A 288 -23.46 25.31 28.73
C GLY A 288 -23.68 24.65 27.35
N ASP A 289 -24.91 24.66 26.84
CA ASP A 289 -25.23 24.04 25.56
C ASP A 289 -24.72 24.88 24.39
N LEU A 290 -24.57 26.19 24.56
CA LEU A 290 -24.02 27.10 23.53
C LEU A 290 -22.53 26.88 23.24
N GLN A 291 -21.83 26.11 24.06
CA GLN A 291 -20.42 25.78 23.82
C GLN A 291 -20.22 24.76 22.69
N GLY A 292 -21.28 24.05 22.27
CA GLY A 292 -21.19 23.05 21.20
C GLY A 292 -20.50 21.74 21.59
N ALA A 293 -20.20 21.53 22.88
CA ALA A 293 -19.60 20.31 23.41
C ALA A 293 -20.54 19.09 23.25
N GLU A 294 -19.95 17.92 23.02
CA GLU A 294 -20.63 16.62 23.04
C GLU A 294 -20.72 16.07 24.48
N PRO A 295 -21.80 15.36 24.86
CA PRO A 295 -22.89 14.90 24.01
C PRO A 295 -23.94 15.98 23.69
N VAL A 296 -24.57 15.90 22.51
CA VAL A 296 -25.75 16.74 22.22
C VAL A 296 -26.86 16.50 23.26
N PRO A 297 -27.36 17.56 23.91
CA PRO A 297 -28.47 17.47 24.88
C PRO A 297 -29.68 16.77 24.27
N LYS A 298 -30.35 15.91 25.06
CA LYS A 298 -31.49 15.10 24.56
C LYS A 298 -32.61 15.93 23.93
N HIS A 299 -32.83 17.16 24.42
CA HIS A 299 -33.86 18.07 23.91
C HIS A 299 -33.48 18.66 22.54
N ILE A 300 -32.20 19.00 22.31
CA ILE A 300 -31.68 19.44 21.01
C ILE A 300 -31.58 18.27 20.03
N ARG A 301 -31.15 17.09 20.50
CA ARG A 301 -30.95 15.89 19.68
C ARG A 301 -32.23 15.43 18.97
N ARG A 302 -33.40 15.69 19.58
CA ARG A 302 -34.72 15.34 19.04
C ARG A 302 -35.35 16.47 18.21
N ALA A 303 -34.75 17.65 18.22
CA ALA A 303 -35.27 18.79 17.49
C ALA A 303 -34.94 18.69 16.01
N GLU A 304 -35.95 18.90 15.16
CA GLU A 304 -35.80 18.99 13.71
C GLU A 304 -35.84 20.46 13.30
N VAL A 305 -34.82 20.93 12.59
CA VAL A 305 -34.77 22.30 12.05
C VAL A 305 -35.10 22.24 10.57
N ARG A 306 -36.21 22.86 10.16
CA ARG A 306 -36.63 22.94 8.75
C ARG A 306 -36.34 24.33 8.19
N LEU A 307 -35.65 24.39 7.05
CA LEU A 307 -35.29 25.63 6.35
C LEU A 307 -36.06 25.73 5.01
N GLY A 308 -36.50 26.93 4.65
CA GLY A 308 -37.11 27.22 3.34
C GLY A 308 -38.58 26.78 3.19
N ARG A 309 -39.00 26.47 1.95
CA ARG A 309 -40.41 26.18 1.60
C ARG A 309 -41.01 24.99 2.38
N SER A 310 -40.19 24.03 2.82
CA SER A 310 -40.63 22.89 3.65
C SER A 310 -41.06 23.28 5.07
N ALA A 311 -40.67 24.46 5.57
CA ALA A 311 -41.24 25.01 6.81
C ALA A 311 -42.67 25.53 6.59
N ARG A 312 -42.96 26.06 5.39
CA ARG A 312 -44.31 26.57 5.03
C ARG A 312 -45.31 25.47 4.69
N SER A 313 -44.88 24.31 4.20
CA SER A 313 -45.78 23.25 3.75
C SER A 313 -46.54 22.52 4.87
N VAL A 314 -46.11 22.61 6.14
CA VAL A 314 -46.85 22.01 7.26
C VAL A 314 -47.87 22.96 7.87
N THR A 315 -47.65 24.28 7.79
CA THR A 315 -48.68 25.25 8.19
C THR A 315 -49.88 25.30 7.24
N THR A 316 -49.75 24.75 6.02
CA THR A 316 -50.84 24.74 5.04
C THR A 316 -50.96 23.38 4.35
N ALA A 317 -51.51 22.38 5.03
CA ALA A 317 -52.39 21.39 4.43
C ALA A 317 -53.05 20.50 5.51
N PRO A 318 -54.31 20.75 5.90
CA PRO A 318 -55.19 19.67 6.27
C PRO A 318 -55.77 19.09 4.97
N SER A 319 -55.33 17.91 4.55
CA SER A 319 -56.10 17.16 3.55
C SER A 319 -55.99 15.67 3.82
N TYR A 320 -57.02 15.15 4.46
CA TYR A 320 -57.47 13.79 4.26
C TYR A 320 -57.74 13.60 2.77
N SER A 321 -56.77 13.09 2.03
CA SER A 321 -57.02 12.49 0.73
C SER A 321 -57.11 10.99 0.95
N SER A 322 -58.34 10.56 1.16
CA SER A 322 -58.80 9.24 0.78
C SER A 322 -58.77 9.13 -0.75
N SER A 323 -58.03 8.18 -1.30
CA SER A 323 -58.56 7.31 -2.36
C SER A 323 -57.62 6.14 -2.58
N TRP A 324 -58.21 4.96 -2.50
CA TRP A 324 -57.72 3.70 -3.02
C TRP A 324 -57.40 3.82 -4.51
N ILE A 325 -56.21 3.37 -4.91
CA ILE A 325 -55.89 2.38 -5.95
C ILE A 325 -54.45 1.94 -5.68
#